data_AF-A0A5J4RKQ4-F1
#
_entry.id   AF-A0A5J4RKQ4-F1
#
_cell.length_a   1.000
_cell.length_b   1.000
_cell.length_c   1.000
_cell.angle_alpha   90.00
_cell.angle_beta   90.00
_cell.angle_gamma   90.00
#
_symmetry.space_group_name_H-M   'P 1'
#
loop_
_entity.id
_entity.type
_entity.pdbx_description
1 polymer ?
#
loop_
_entity_poly.entity_id
_entity_poly.type
_entity_poly.pdbx_seq_one_letter_code
_entity_poly.pdbx_strand_id
1 'polypeptide(L)'
;MQFLFVGVAFFVGKNPVLLEWNGSYTENFIKCACVKLVCWILVVILPVETIMGRILAIDYGRKRTGIAVSDTMRMIANGLTTVSGHELLNFVLDYMKTEQVECIVIGMPKQMNNEFSENMKYITSFVHTLEKQLPNMLIEFVDERFTSVLAQRTMREAGLKKKARQNKALVDEISATIILQTYLESKRSSLV
;
A
#
# COMPACT_ATOMS: atom_id res chain seq x y z
N MET A 1 44.43 -24.84 -13.33
CA MET A 1 43.08 -24.54 -12.80
C MET A 1 42.91 -23.04 -12.77
N GLN A 2 42.08 -22.52 -13.66
CA GLN A 2 41.92 -21.10 -13.94
C GLN A 2 40.79 -20.58 -13.03
N PHE A 3 41.11 -19.76 -12.03
CA PHE A 3 40.09 -19.09 -11.23
C PHE A 3 39.75 -17.75 -11.88
N LEU A 4 38.59 -17.71 -12.52
CA LEU A 4 37.93 -16.49 -12.97
C LEU A 4 37.47 -15.73 -11.72
N PHE A 5 38.12 -14.63 -11.37
CA PHE A 5 37.57 -13.70 -10.37
C PHE A 5 36.57 -12.78 -11.07
N VAL A 6 35.29 -12.97 -10.76
CA VAL A 6 34.23 -12.02 -11.10
C VAL A 6 34.40 -10.81 -10.19
N GLY A 7 34.89 -9.71 -10.73
CA GLY A 7 35.01 -8.45 -10.00
C GLY A 7 33.61 -7.92 -9.65
N VAL A 8 33.31 -7.78 -8.37
CA VAL A 8 32.14 -7.04 -7.89
C VAL A 8 32.44 -5.55 -8.05
N ALA A 9 31.86 -4.93 -9.06
CA ALA A 9 31.92 -3.49 -9.24
C ALA A 9 31.02 -2.80 -8.20
N PHE A 10 31.63 -2.14 -7.21
CA PHE A 10 30.93 -1.19 -6.36
C PHE A 10 30.66 0.09 -7.16
N PHE A 11 29.39 0.34 -7.47
CA PHE A 11 28.95 1.60 -8.08
C PHE A 11 28.75 2.65 -6.98
N VAL A 12 29.66 3.62 -6.90
CA VAL A 12 29.40 4.91 -6.26
C VAL A 12 29.81 6.00 -7.25
N GLY A 13 28.81 6.69 -7.82
CA GLY A 13 29.00 7.92 -8.60
C GLY A 13 29.17 7.75 -10.11
N LYS A 14 28.43 8.56 -10.87
CA LYS A 14 28.53 8.70 -12.34
C LYS A 14 29.77 9.51 -12.70
N ASN A 15 30.92 8.86 -12.87
CA ASN A 15 32.00 9.22 -13.81
C ASN A 15 33.24 8.35 -13.51
N PRO A 16 33.64 7.42 -14.40
CA PRO A 16 34.83 6.61 -14.20
C PRO A 16 36.09 7.43 -14.55
N VAL A 17 36.95 7.66 -13.57
CA VAL A 17 38.35 8.08 -13.80
C VAL A 17 39.21 6.82 -13.74
N LEU A 18 39.77 6.43 -14.88
CA LEU A 18 40.77 5.36 -14.96
C LEU A 18 42.10 5.92 -14.43
N LEU A 19 42.51 5.47 -13.24
CA LEU A 19 43.87 5.65 -12.75
C LEU A 19 44.64 4.37 -13.03
N GLU A 20 45.49 4.40 -14.07
CA GLU A 20 46.51 3.38 -14.28
C GLU A 20 47.58 3.52 -13.20
N TRP A 21 47.78 2.45 -12.43
CA TRP A 21 48.86 2.37 -11.44
C TRP A 21 50.01 1.56 -12.02
N ASN A 22 51.10 2.26 -12.40
CA ASN A 22 52.39 1.66 -12.74
C ASN A 22 53.31 1.74 -11.52
N GLY A 23 53.25 0.72 -10.65
CA GLY A 23 54.13 0.60 -9.50
C GLY A 23 54.58 -0.86 -9.33
N SER A 24 55.89 -1.06 -9.25
CA SER A 24 56.53 -2.37 -9.09
C SER A 24 57.27 -2.45 -7.75
N TYR A 25 57.34 -3.69 -7.21
CA TYR A 25 58.18 -4.16 -6.09
C TYR A 25 57.78 -3.65 -4.69
N THR A 26 57.97 -4.35 -3.56
CA THR A 26 58.42 -5.70 -3.18
C THR A 26 58.06 -5.88 -1.71
N GLU A 27 57.87 -7.14 -1.32
CA GLU A 27 57.97 -7.72 0.03
C GLU A 27 58.20 -6.74 1.20
N ASN A 28 57.15 -6.53 2.01
CA ASN A 28 57.29 -6.56 3.47
C ASN A 28 55.93 -6.79 4.14
N PHE A 29 55.71 -8.07 4.41
CA PHE A 29 55.04 -8.66 5.55
C PHE A 29 54.41 -7.72 6.60
N ILE A 30 53.10 -7.91 6.79
CA ILE A 30 52.44 -8.05 8.09
C ILE A 30 52.77 -6.96 9.12
N LYS A 31 52.10 -5.81 9.02
CA LYS A 31 51.78 -4.92 10.16
C LYS A 31 50.84 -3.78 9.75
N CYS A 32 49.63 -4.09 9.29
CA CYS A 32 48.53 -3.11 9.27
C CYS A 32 47.13 -3.74 9.05
N ALA A 33 46.90 -4.96 9.52
CA ALA A 33 45.59 -5.61 9.45
C ALA A 33 44.76 -5.47 10.75
N CYS A 34 45.14 -4.56 11.67
CA CYS A 34 44.53 -4.49 13.01
C CYS A 34 43.75 -3.19 13.32
N VAL A 35 43.66 -2.21 12.40
CA VAL A 35 42.92 -0.95 12.67
C VAL A 35 41.83 -0.64 11.63
N LYS A 36 41.56 -1.55 10.68
CA LYS A 36 40.49 -1.37 9.67
C LYS A 36 39.30 -2.31 9.81
N LEU A 37 39.17 -3.03 10.93
CA LEU A 37 38.03 -3.92 11.18
C LEU A 37 37.02 -3.38 12.22
N VAL A 38 37.35 -2.29 12.92
CA VAL A 38 36.47 -1.73 13.97
C VAL A 38 35.61 -0.56 13.46
N CYS A 39 35.84 -0.09 12.23
CA CYS A 39 35.10 1.06 11.67
C CYS A 39 33.95 0.68 10.71
N TRP A 40 33.75 -0.62 10.42
CA TRP A 40 32.66 -1.10 9.55
C TRP A 40 31.50 -1.74 10.32
N ILE A 41 31.53 -1.74 11.65
CA ILE A 41 30.41 -2.20 12.52
C ILE A 41 29.64 -1.00 13.10
N LEU A 42 29.92 0.21 12.62
CA LEU A 42 29.21 1.43 13.02
C LEU A 42 28.60 2.17 11.81
N VAL A 43 28.11 1.41 10.83
CA VAL A 43 27.33 1.96 9.73
C VAL A 43 25.88 1.58 9.97
N VAL A 44 25.15 2.54 10.55
CA VAL A 44 23.71 2.73 10.34
C VAL A 44 22.81 1.70 11.03
N ILE A 45 22.80 1.72 12.37
CA ILE A 45 21.54 1.50 13.11
C ILE A 45 20.85 2.87 13.14
N LEU A 46 20.41 3.35 11.97
CA LEU A 46 19.32 4.33 11.99
C LEU A 46 18.07 3.51 12.32
N PRO A 47 17.22 3.97 13.25
CA PRO A 47 15.88 3.42 13.33
C PRO A 47 15.26 3.72 11.97
N VAL A 48 15.17 2.71 11.10
CA VAL A 48 14.12 2.73 10.10
C VAL A 48 12.86 2.66 10.95
N GLU A 49 12.27 3.82 11.25
CA GLU A 49 10.88 3.85 11.63
C GLU A 49 10.18 3.12 10.50
N THR A 50 9.83 1.86 10.73
CA THR A 50 8.98 1.08 9.83
C THR A 50 7.59 1.68 9.98
N ILE A 51 7.41 2.86 9.41
CA ILE A 51 6.08 3.45 9.22
C ILE A 51 5.37 2.43 8.34
N MET A 52 4.47 1.66 8.95
CA MET A 52 3.65 0.72 8.20
C MET A 52 2.92 1.52 7.12
N GLY A 53 2.98 1.04 5.88
CA GLY A 53 2.28 1.65 4.77
C GLY A 53 0.78 1.66 5.04
N ARG A 54 0.12 2.65 4.45
CA ARG A 54 -1.33 2.81 4.56
C ARG A 54 -2.05 1.65 3.90
N ILE A 55 -3.30 1.46 4.32
CA ILE A 55 -4.24 0.55 3.67
C ILE A 55 -5.28 1.40 2.98
N LEU A 56 -5.49 1.13 1.69
CA LEU A 56 -6.48 1.80 0.86
C LEU A 56 -7.71 0.91 0.75
N ALA A 57 -8.90 1.42 1.06
CA ALA A 57 -10.15 0.71 0.84
C ALA A 57 -10.95 1.31 -0.32
N ILE A 58 -11.60 0.45 -1.07
CA ILE A 58 -12.39 0.78 -2.26
C ILE A 58 -13.78 0.15 -2.13
N ASP A 59 -14.80 0.99 -2.10
CA ASP A 59 -16.20 0.60 -2.31
C ASP A 59 -16.56 0.77 -3.79
N TYR A 60 -16.38 -0.29 -4.57
CA TYR A 60 -16.45 -0.21 -6.03
C TYR A 60 -17.89 -0.05 -6.53
N GLY A 61 -18.17 1.09 -7.17
CA GLY A 61 -19.41 1.33 -7.88
C GLY A 61 -19.17 1.89 -9.29
N ARG A 62 -19.90 1.37 -10.27
CA ARG A 62 -19.72 1.77 -11.68
C ARG A 62 -19.87 3.29 -11.91
N LYS A 63 -20.80 3.93 -11.21
CA LYS A 63 -21.05 5.37 -11.33
C LYS A 63 -20.16 6.19 -10.42
N ARG A 64 -19.92 5.68 -9.20
CA ARG A 64 -19.20 6.34 -8.13
C ARG A 64 -18.57 5.26 -7.27
N THR A 65 -17.34 5.46 -6.88
CA THR A 65 -16.54 4.58 -6.04
C THR A 65 -16.06 5.38 -4.85
N GLY A 66 -16.42 4.92 -3.65
CA GLY A 66 -15.91 5.49 -2.41
C GLY A 66 -14.49 5.00 -2.15
N ILE A 67 -13.65 5.88 -1.61
CA ILE A 67 -12.27 5.58 -1.27
C ILE A 67 -11.99 6.03 0.16
N ALA A 68 -11.36 5.17 0.93
CA ALA A 68 -10.90 5.45 2.28
C ALA A 68 -9.46 4.99 2.47
N VAL A 69 -8.76 5.58 3.44
CA VAL A 69 -7.36 5.26 3.76
C VAL A 69 -7.15 5.17 5.26
N SER A 70 -6.23 4.31 5.66
CA SER A 70 -5.80 4.24 7.05
C SER A 70 -4.80 5.34 7.35
N ASP A 71 -4.65 5.64 8.64
CA ASP A 71 -3.42 6.24 9.13
C ASP A 71 -2.24 5.26 9.00
N THR A 72 -1.03 5.77 9.17
CA THR A 72 0.21 4.99 9.07
C THR A 72 0.37 3.96 10.19
N MET A 73 -0.28 4.14 11.33
CA MET A 73 -0.30 3.10 12.38
C MET A 73 -1.42 2.07 12.18
N ARG A 74 -2.25 2.22 11.14
CA ARG A 74 -3.39 1.34 10.82
C ARG A 74 -4.39 1.21 11.98
N MET A 75 -4.58 2.29 12.72
CA MET A 75 -5.47 2.36 13.87
C MET A 75 -6.88 2.79 13.50
N ILE A 76 -7.00 3.74 12.57
CA ILE A 76 -8.25 4.43 12.23
C ILE A 76 -8.41 4.49 10.71
N ALA A 77 -9.62 4.22 10.24
CA ALA A 77 -10.04 4.46 8.86
C ALA A 77 -10.52 5.91 8.66
N ASN A 78 -10.06 6.57 7.60
CA ASN A 78 -10.50 7.90 7.21
C ASN A 78 -11.06 7.90 5.79
N GLY A 79 -12.18 8.58 5.57
CA GLY A 79 -12.70 8.86 4.23
C GLY A 79 -11.69 9.71 3.45
N LEU A 80 -11.41 9.33 2.20
CA LEU A 80 -10.48 10.05 1.34
C LEU A 80 -11.25 10.89 0.32
N THR A 81 -12.03 10.23 -0.53
CA THR A 81 -12.78 10.88 -1.61
C THR A 81 -13.77 9.91 -2.25
N THR A 82 -14.53 10.40 -3.22
CA THR A 82 -15.32 9.59 -4.15
C THR A 82 -14.92 9.94 -5.58
N VAL A 83 -14.66 8.94 -6.41
CA VAL A 83 -14.32 9.11 -7.84
C VAL A 83 -15.31 8.36 -8.73
N SER A 84 -15.32 8.62 -10.03
CA SER A 84 -16.08 7.77 -10.95
C SER A 84 -15.39 6.41 -11.14
N GLY A 85 -16.16 5.36 -11.43
CA GLY A 85 -15.60 4.02 -11.63
C GLY A 85 -14.61 3.92 -12.80
N HIS A 86 -14.70 4.84 -13.78
CA HIS A 86 -13.77 4.92 -14.91
C HIS A 86 -12.44 5.59 -14.56
N GLU A 87 -12.45 6.53 -13.60
CA GLU A 87 -11.25 7.26 -13.16
C GLU A 87 -10.50 6.53 -12.05
N LEU A 88 -11.12 5.53 -11.42
CA LEU A 88 -10.61 4.82 -10.27
C LEU A 88 -9.18 4.28 -10.46
N LEU A 89 -8.90 3.63 -11.59
CA LEU A 89 -7.57 3.05 -11.83
C LEU A 89 -6.49 4.14 -11.84
N ASN A 90 -6.72 5.22 -12.58
CA ASN A 90 -5.77 6.33 -12.66
C ASN A 90 -5.59 7.00 -11.29
N PHE A 91 -6.68 7.18 -10.56
CA PHE A 91 -6.63 7.72 -9.20
C PHE A 91 -5.76 6.86 -8.28
N VAL A 92 -5.94 5.54 -8.28
CA VAL A 92 -5.15 4.63 -7.43
C VAL A 92 -3.67 4.70 -7.80
N LEU A 93 -3.36 4.66 -9.10
CA LEU A 93 -1.98 4.74 -9.60
C LEU A 93 -1.31 6.06 -9.24
N ASP A 94 -2.03 7.17 -9.32
CA ASP A 94 -1.49 8.49 -8.96
C ASP A 94 -1.32 8.63 -7.44
N TYR A 95 -2.29 8.15 -6.65
CA TYR A 95 -2.21 8.16 -5.19
C TYR A 95 -1.01 7.36 -4.67
N MET A 96 -0.71 6.22 -5.29
CA MET A 96 0.43 5.38 -4.92
C MET A 96 1.79 5.97 -5.28
N LYS A 97 1.86 7.01 -6.13
CA LYS A 97 3.12 7.74 -6.38
C LYS A 97 3.48 8.66 -5.23
N THR A 98 2.49 9.12 -4.48
CA THR A 98 2.67 10.11 -3.40
C THR A 98 2.64 9.48 -2.02
N GLU A 99 1.90 8.39 -1.83
CA GLU A 99 1.69 7.75 -0.53
C GLU A 99 2.09 6.27 -0.59
N GLN A 100 2.75 5.79 0.48
CA GLN A 100 3.09 4.38 0.60
C GLN A 100 1.85 3.57 1.01
N VAL A 101 1.36 2.74 0.09
CA VAL A 101 0.24 1.81 0.31
C VAL A 101 0.79 0.39 0.32
N GLU A 102 0.40 -0.40 1.31
CA GLU A 102 0.83 -1.80 1.44
C GLU A 102 -0.27 -2.80 1.10
N CYS A 103 -1.54 -2.40 1.21
CA CYS A 103 -2.67 -3.26 0.93
C CYS A 103 -3.84 -2.45 0.36
N ILE A 104 -4.52 -3.02 -0.62
CA ILE A 104 -5.78 -2.53 -1.15
C ILE A 104 -6.89 -3.49 -0.73
N VAL A 105 -7.87 -2.95 -0.02
CA VAL A 105 -9.06 -3.67 0.44
C VAL A 105 -10.24 -3.31 -0.46
N ILE A 106 -10.96 -4.30 -0.95
CA ILE A 106 -12.09 -4.08 -1.86
C ILE A 106 -13.37 -4.67 -1.26
N GLY A 107 -14.44 -3.87 -1.28
CA GLY A 107 -15.78 -4.31 -0.92
C GLY A 107 -16.25 -5.46 -1.81
N MET A 108 -16.75 -6.53 -1.19
CA MET A 108 -17.26 -7.71 -1.86
C MET A 108 -18.79 -7.75 -1.68
N PRO A 109 -19.56 -7.30 -2.70
CA PRO A 109 -21.00 -7.23 -2.61
C PRO A 109 -21.59 -8.64 -2.66
N LYS A 110 -22.12 -9.08 -1.52
CA LYS A 110 -22.85 -10.34 -1.38
C LYS A 110 -24.34 -10.06 -1.21
N GLN A 111 -25.15 -11.02 -1.63
CA GLN A 111 -26.59 -11.02 -1.45
C GLN A 111 -26.95 -11.62 -0.08
N MET A 112 -28.21 -11.46 0.34
CA MET A 112 -28.70 -11.99 1.63
C MET A 112 -28.64 -13.53 1.71
N ASN A 113 -28.66 -14.20 0.55
CA ASN A 113 -28.49 -15.65 0.43
C ASN A 113 -27.01 -16.10 0.34
N ASN A 114 -26.05 -15.21 0.67
CA ASN A 114 -24.60 -15.40 0.53
C ASN A 114 -24.05 -15.47 -0.90
N GLU A 115 -24.88 -15.40 -1.94
CA GLU A 115 -24.42 -15.42 -3.32
C GLU A 115 -23.74 -14.10 -3.71
N PHE A 116 -22.83 -14.14 -4.67
CA PHE A 116 -22.22 -12.92 -5.20
C PHE A 116 -23.25 -12.07 -5.95
N SER A 117 -23.13 -10.75 -5.83
CA SER A 117 -23.91 -9.82 -6.65
C SER A 117 -23.44 -9.85 -8.11
N GLU A 118 -24.31 -9.47 -9.04
CA GLU A 118 -23.93 -9.24 -10.45
C GLU A 118 -22.80 -8.22 -10.60
N ASN A 119 -22.63 -7.33 -9.62
CA ASN A 119 -21.55 -6.35 -9.60
C ASN A 119 -20.17 -6.98 -9.46
N MET A 120 -20.09 -8.22 -8.94
CA MET A 120 -18.83 -8.93 -8.74
C MET A 120 -18.04 -9.08 -10.04
N LYS A 121 -18.71 -9.26 -11.18
CA LYS A 121 -18.03 -9.36 -12.50
C LYS A 121 -17.21 -8.11 -12.84
N TYR A 122 -17.69 -6.93 -12.46
CA TYR A 122 -17.00 -5.68 -12.70
C TYR A 122 -15.83 -5.50 -11.74
N ILE A 123 -16.01 -5.91 -10.48
CA ILE A 123 -14.96 -5.91 -9.47
C ILE A 123 -13.82 -6.85 -9.89
N THR A 124 -14.14 -8.08 -10.29
CA THR A 124 -13.15 -9.05 -10.79
C THR A 124 -12.38 -8.50 -11.98
N SER A 125 -13.07 -7.86 -12.94
CA SER A 125 -12.40 -7.22 -14.08
C SER A 125 -11.47 -6.10 -13.64
N PHE A 126 -11.91 -5.25 -12.71
CA PHE A 126 -11.10 -4.16 -12.18
C PHE A 126 -9.87 -4.68 -11.43
N VAL A 127 -10.05 -5.67 -10.56
CA VAL A 127 -8.95 -6.32 -9.81
C VAL A 127 -7.92 -6.91 -10.76
N HIS A 128 -8.34 -7.60 -11.81
CA HIS A 128 -7.41 -8.16 -12.79
C HIS A 128 -6.61 -7.07 -13.52
N THR A 129 -7.22 -5.92 -13.81
CA THR A 129 -6.49 -4.77 -14.35
C THR A 129 -5.52 -4.18 -13.33
N LEU A 130 -5.92 -4.11 -12.06
CA LEU A 130 -5.11 -3.59 -10.98
C LEU A 130 -3.88 -4.47 -10.73
N GLU A 131 -4.04 -5.79 -10.66
CA GLU A 131 -2.95 -6.77 -10.52
C GLU A 131 -1.94 -6.68 -11.67
N LYS A 132 -2.40 -6.42 -12.91
CA LYS A 132 -1.50 -6.20 -14.06
C LYS A 132 -0.64 -4.95 -13.91
N GLN A 133 -1.21 -3.88 -13.37
CA GLN A 133 -0.48 -2.62 -13.17
C GLN A 133 0.38 -2.64 -11.91
N LEU A 134 -0.02 -3.43 -10.90
CA LEU A 134 0.59 -3.50 -9.57
C LEU A 134 0.80 -4.97 -9.16
N PRO A 135 1.75 -5.70 -9.77
CA PRO A 135 1.88 -7.15 -9.62
C PRO A 135 2.26 -7.61 -8.21
N ASN A 136 2.83 -6.72 -7.39
CA ASN A 136 3.25 -7.03 -6.01
C ASN A 136 2.29 -6.49 -4.96
N MET A 137 1.17 -5.87 -5.35
CA MET A 137 0.23 -5.27 -4.41
C MET A 137 -0.66 -6.34 -3.78
N LEU A 138 -0.76 -6.32 -2.45
CA LEU A 138 -1.70 -7.18 -1.74
C LEU A 138 -3.13 -6.65 -1.90
N ILE A 139 -4.00 -7.47 -2.46
CA ILE A 139 -5.43 -7.18 -2.61
C ILE A 139 -6.22 -8.12 -1.72
N GLU A 140 -7.02 -7.58 -0.80
CA GLU A 140 -7.92 -8.34 0.06
C GLU A 140 -9.39 -7.93 -0.14
N PHE A 141 -10.30 -8.85 0.16
CA PHE A 141 -11.74 -8.63 0.02
C PHE A 141 -12.43 -8.61 1.38
N VAL A 142 -13.37 -7.69 1.55
CA VAL A 142 -14.17 -7.56 2.77
C VAL A 142 -15.64 -7.59 2.44
N ASP A 143 -16.41 -8.25 3.30
CA ASP A 143 -17.85 -8.36 3.14
C ASP A 143 -18.57 -7.01 3.28
N GLU A 144 -19.42 -6.70 2.30
CA GLU A 144 -20.03 -5.37 2.16
C GLU A 144 -21.52 -5.33 2.52
N ARG A 145 -22.13 -6.45 2.93
CA ARG A 145 -23.60 -6.67 2.94
C ARG A 145 -24.48 -5.63 3.64
N PHE A 146 -23.93 -4.79 4.52
CA PHE A 146 -24.70 -3.81 5.29
C PHE A 146 -24.06 -2.41 5.33
N THR A 147 -23.02 -2.16 4.53
CA THR A 147 -22.25 -0.91 4.58
C THR A 147 -23.10 0.31 4.28
N SER A 148 -23.95 0.27 3.24
CA SER A 148 -24.79 1.40 2.85
C SER A 148 -25.85 1.76 3.90
N VAL A 149 -26.46 0.75 4.54
CA VAL A 149 -27.44 0.94 5.62
C VAL A 149 -26.74 1.49 6.86
N LEU A 150 -25.56 0.96 7.19
CA LEU A 150 -24.75 1.44 8.29
C LEU A 150 -24.28 2.87 8.05
N ALA A 151 -23.80 3.21 6.85
CA ALA A 151 -23.41 4.57 6.47
C ALA A 151 -24.55 5.57 6.67
N GLN A 152 -25.75 5.25 6.18
CA GLN A 152 -26.94 6.08 6.39
C GLN A 152 -27.35 6.20 7.86
N ARG A 153 -27.08 5.17 8.68
CA ARG A 153 -27.30 5.21 10.12
C ARG A 153 -26.26 6.11 10.80
N THR A 154 -24.98 5.93 10.52
CA THR A 154 -23.88 6.75 11.03
C THR A 154 -24.10 8.23 10.73
N MET A 155 -24.52 8.57 9.50
CA MET A 155 -24.86 9.94 9.14
C MET A 155 -26.01 10.53 9.95
N ARG A 156 -27.00 9.71 10.33
CA ARG A 156 -28.12 10.14 11.18
C ARG A 156 -27.66 10.37 12.61
N GLU A 157 -26.86 9.45 13.15
CA GLU A 157 -26.30 9.52 14.50
C GLU A 157 -25.35 10.71 14.65
N ALA A 158 -24.60 11.06 13.59
CA ALA A 158 -23.77 12.26 13.52
C ALA A 158 -24.57 13.59 13.40
N GLY A 159 -25.90 13.55 13.40
CA GLY A 159 -26.74 14.74 13.36
C GLY A 159 -26.76 15.47 12.01
N LEU A 160 -26.38 14.81 10.91
CA LEU A 160 -26.32 15.46 9.60
C LEU A 160 -27.72 15.86 9.09
N LYS A 161 -27.81 17.07 8.53
CA LYS A 161 -29.03 17.59 7.89
C LYS A 161 -29.49 16.67 6.76
N LYS A 162 -30.80 16.60 6.51
CA LYS A 162 -31.42 15.72 5.49
C LYS A 162 -30.78 15.86 4.10
N LYS A 163 -30.41 17.07 3.69
CA LYS A 163 -29.73 17.35 2.41
C LYS A 163 -28.35 16.66 2.32
N ALA A 164 -27.56 16.71 3.39
CA ALA A 164 -26.25 16.05 3.43
C ALA A 164 -26.40 14.52 3.42
N ARG A 165 -27.42 13.98 4.09
CA ARG A 165 -27.73 12.55 4.09
C ARG A 165 -28.19 12.00 2.74
N GLN A 166 -28.66 12.86 1.84
CA GLN A 166 -29.04 12.51 0.48
C GLN A 166 -27.86 12.59 -0.50
N ASN A 167 -26.70 13.10 -0.06
CA ASN A 167 -25.50 13.14 -0.88
C ASN A 167 -24.93 11.72 -1.00
N LYS A 168 -25.14 11.11 -2.16
CA LYS A 168 -24.70 9.75 -2.42
C LYS A 168 -23.18 9.61 -2.45
N ALA A 169 -22.43 10.64 -2.86
CA ALA A 169 -20.96 10.58 -2.82
C ALA A 169 -20.48 10.46 -1.37
N LEU A 170 -21.07 11.24 -0.45
CA LEU A 170 -20.75 11.13 0.97
C LEU A 170 -21.16 9.76 1.56
N VAL A 171 -22.25 9.15 1.08
CA VAL A 171 -22.62 7.79 1.48
C VAL A 171 -21.56 6.78 1.00
N ASP A 172 -21.15 6.85 -0.26
CA ASP A 172 -20.16 5.94 -0.86
C ASP A 172 -18.79 6.08 -0.13
N GLU A 173 -18.36 7.29 0.22
CA GLU A 173 -17.14 7.54 1.02
C GLU A 173 -17.22 6.95 2.44
N ILE A 174 -18.36 7.13 3.12
CA ILE A 174 -18.58 6.54 4.45
C ILE A 174 -18.63 5.01 4.36
N SER A 175 -19.24 4.45 3.32
CA SER A 175 -19.23 3.00 3.06
C SER A 175 -17.80 2.46 2.92
N ALA A 176 -16.95 3.10 2.12
CA ALA A 176 -15.53 2.73 2.00
C ALA A 176 -14.79 2.80 3.34
N THR A 177 -15.10 3.82 4.16
CA THR A 177 -14.53 3.98 5.50
C THR A 177 -14.94 2.82 6.42
N ILE A 178 -16.21 2.40 6.38
CA ILE A 178 -16.73 1.26 7.14
C ILE A 178 -16.05 -0.04 6.71
N ILE A 179 -15.88 -0.26 5.40
CA ILE A 179 -15.17 -1.42 4.86
C ILE A 179 -13.76 -1.49 5.43
N LEU A 180 -13.03 -0.38 5.39
CA LEU A 180 -11.68 -0.30 5.93
C LEU A 180 -11.65 -0.54 7.44
N GLN A 181 -12.55 0.08 8.19
CA GLN A 181 -12.62 -0.09 9.63
C GLN A 181 -12.87 -1.57 10.00
N THR A 182 -13.79 -2.22 9.30
CA THR A 182 -14.09 -3.66 9.46
C THR A 182 -12.84 -4.51 9.20
N TYR A 183 -12.08 -4.18 8.15
CA TYR A 183 -10.82 -4.86 7.85
C TYR A 183 -9.81 -4.72 9.00
N LEU A 184 -9.57 -3.49 9.46
CA LEU A 184 -8.59 -3.19 10.52
C LEU A 184 -8.95 -3.92 11.82
N GLU A 185 -10.23 -3.94 12.17
CA GLU A 185 -10.74 -4.67 13.35
C GLU A 185 -10.59 -6.19 13.21
N SER A 186 -10.80 -6.74 12.01
CA SER A 186 -10.60 -8.16 11.74
C SER A 186 -9.14 -8.58 11.94
N LYS A 187 -8.18 -7.75 11.48
CA LYS A 187 -6.75 -7.99 11.66
C LYS A 187 -6.33 -7.86 13.12
N ARG A 188 -6.88 -6.89 13.86
CA ARG A 188 -6.63 -6.76 15.30
C ARG A 188 -7.13 -7.97 16.08
N SER A 189 -8.33 -8.46 15.77
CA SER A 189 -8.93 -9.60 16.46
C SER A 189 -8.23 -10.92 16.14
N SER A 190 -7.61 -11.04 14.96
CA SER A 190 -6.84 -12.23 14.56
C SER A 190 -5.47 -12.34 15.26
N LEU A 191 -5.03 -11.27 15.95
CA LEU A 191 -3.75 -11.20 16.66
C LEU A 191 -3.88 -11.50 18.17
N VAL A 192 -5.09 -11.78 18.65
CA VAL A 192 -5.42 -12.13 20.05
C VAL A 192 -5.75 -13.61 20.12
#